data_AF-A0A417T6G2-F1
#
_entry.id   AF-A0A417T6G2-F1
#
_cell.length_a   1.000
_cell.length_b   1.000
_cell.length_c   1.000
_cell.angle_alpha   90.00
_cell.angle_beta   90.00
_cell.angle_gamma   90.00
#
_symmetry.space_group_name_H-M   'P 1'
#
loop_
_entity.id
_entity.type
_entity.pdbx_description
1 polymer ?
#
loop_
_entity_poly.entity_id
_entity_poly.type
_entity_poly.pdbx_seq_one_letter_code
_entity_poly.pdbx_strand_id
1 'polypeptide(L)'
;MNKIIKVIIAIIIAGAILAGVYFVLPETSQMYIKGMIQYHFDDDAKTHVDKIKAIKMPDTDVTFGDGLEKACKSTAWYYEEGATDTWVVTFYGSKININLTGDGYDNVYTEKPIKITFSVRKDKNVDITINIGGEVITDKDKCKAIYGRIARAS
;
A
#
# COMPACT_ATOMS: atom_id res chain seq x y z
N MET A 1 -43.71 17.92 -3.01
CA MET A 1 -42.35 17.47 -3.43
C MET A 1 -42.46 16.13 -4.13
N ASN A 2 -42.02 16.05 -5.39
CA ASN A 2 -42.11 14.83 -6.21
C ASN A 2 -41.31 13.68 -5.55
N LYS A 3 -41.81 12.43 -5.62
CA LYS A 3 -41.13 11.25 -5.06
C LYS A 3 -39.69 11.12 -5.56
N ILE A 4 -39.46 11.43 -6.83
CA ILE A 4 -38.12 11.40 -7.45
C ILE A 4 -37.18 12.42 -6.76
N ILE A 5 -37.67 13.62 -6.47
CA ILE A 5 -36.90 14.67 -5.80
C ILE A 5 -36.53 14.24 -4.36
N LYS A 6 -37.44 13.58 -3.64
CA LYS A 6 -37.13 13.02 -2.31
C LYS A 6 -36.02 11.98 -2.35
N VAL A 7 -36.05 11.10 -3.35
CA VAL A 7 -35.04 10.05 -3.52
C VAL A 7 -33.67 10.67 -3.85
N ILE A 8 -33.61 11.66 -4.75
CA ILE A 8 -32.35 12.35 -5.07
C ILE A 8 -31.78 13.05 -3.83
N ILE A 9 -32.61 13.77 -3.06
CA ILE A 9 -32.16 14.43 -1.81
C ILE A 9 -31.60 13.40 -0.82
N ALA A 10 -32.27 12.25 -0.68
CA ALA A 10 -31.79 11.19 0.22
C ALA A 10 -30.42 10.63 -0.21
N ILE A 11 -30.18 10.45 -1.52
CA ILE A 11 -28.89 10.02 -2.05
C ILE A 11 -27.80 11.05 -1.77
N ILE A 12 -28.09 12.34 -1.95
CA ILE A 12 -27.13 13.43 -1.68
C ILE A 12 -26.75 13.45 -0.19
N ILE A 13 -27.73 13.35 0.71
CA ILE A 13 -27.49 13.32 2.16
C ILE A 13 -26.64 12.10 2.53
N ALA A 14 -26.96 10.92 1.99
CA ALA A 14 -26.18 9.71 2.22
C ALA A 14 -24.73 9.86 1.72
N GLY A 15 -24.54 10.43 0.53
CA GLY A 15 -23.22 10.74 -0.01
C GLY A 15 -22.40 11.69 0.87
N ALA A 16 -23.04 12.73 1.41
CA ALA A 16 -22.38 13.68 2.31
C ALA A 16 -21.95 13.03 3.64
N ILE A 17 -22.77 12.14 4.21
CA ILE A 17 -22.41 11.38 5.42
C ILE A 17 -21.22 10.46 5.14
N LEU A 18 -21.26 9.70 4.04
CA LEU A 18 -20.16 8.80 3.66
C LEU A 18 -18.86 9.56 3.42
N ALA A 19 -18.92 10.73 2.76
CA ALA A 19 -17.78 11.61 2.59
C ALA A 19 -17.25 12.12 3.95
N GLY A 20 -18.13 12.54 4.85
CA GLY A 20 -17.75 12.97 6.21
C GLY A 20 -17.03 11.87 6.99
N VAL A 21 -17.54 10.63 6.93
CA VAL A 21 -16.88 9.47 7.54
C VAL A 21 -15.51 9.21 6.92
N TYR A 22 -15.37 9.32 5.59
CA TYR A 22 -14.11 9.14 4.91
C TYR A 22 -13.01 10.08 5.43
N PHE A 23 -13.32 11.36 5.66
CA PHE A 23 -12.33 12.35 6.11
C PHE A 23 -11.80 12.12 7.52
N VAL A 24 -12.53 11.39 8.38
CA VAL A 24 -12.08 11.06 9.74
C VAL A 24 -11.40 9.69 9.84
N LEU A 25 -11.31 8.94 8.73
CA LEU A 25 -10.63 7.64 8.72
C LEU A 25 -9.09 7.81 8.80
N PRO A 26 -8.38 6.85 9.42
CA PRO A 26 -6.92 6.78 9.33
C PRO A 26 -6.43 6.67 7.87
N GLU A 27 -5.21 7.13 7.60
CA GLU A 27 -4.60 7.14 6.25
C GLU A 27 -4.70 5.78 5.54
N THR A 28 -4.36 4.68 6.23
CA THR A 28 -4.44 3.32 5.65
C THR A 28 -5.85 2.98 5.17
N SER A 29 -6.88 3.37 5.91
CA SER A 29 -8.28 3.10 5.54
C SER A 29 -8.74 4.00 4.40
N GLN A 30 -8.31 5.27 4.37
CA GLN A 30 -8.56 6.16 3.24
C GLN A 30 -7.92 5.64 1.94
N MET A 31 -6.69 5.14 2.04
CA MET A 31 -5.95 4.57 0.92
C MET A 31 -6.50 3.23 0.49
N TYR A 32 -7.05 2.42 1.40
CA TYR A 32 -7.79 1.22 1.06
C TYR A 32 -8.95 1.51 0.11
N ILE A 33 -9.77 2.50 0.46
CA ILE A 33 -10.92 2.90 -0.36
C ILE A 33 -10.46 3.44 -1.71
N LYS A 34 -9.48 4.36 -1.72
CA LYS A 34 -8.92 4.93 -2.95
C LYS A 34 -8.30 3.87 -3.87
N GLY A 35 -7.45 3.02 -3.30
CA GLY A 35 -6.79 1.94 -4.03
C GLY A 35 -7.77 0.92 -4.58
N MET A 36 -8.81 0.55 -3.82
CA MET A 36 -9.87 -0.34 -4.30
C MET A 36 -10.66 0.28 -5.46
N ILE A 37 -11.06 1.54 -5.36
CA ILE A 37 -11.76 2.23 -6.46
C ILE A 37 -10.85 2.28 -7.69
N GLN A 38 -9.61 2.73 -7.52
CA GLN A 38 -8.67 2.86 -8.62
C GLN A 38 -8.42 1.50 -9.31
N TYR A 39 -8.13 0.45 -8.55
CA TYR A 39 -7.84 -0.87 -9.11
C TYR A 39 -9.01 -1.48 -9.91
N HIS A 40 -10.26 -1.09 -9.63
CA HIS A 40 -11.44 -1.62 -10.33
C HIS A 40 -11.94 -0.73 -11.48
N PHE A 41 -11.57 0.55 -11.50
CA PHE A 41 -12.11 1.52 -12.45
C PHE A 41 -11.05 2.25 -13.30
N ASP A 42 -9.77 2.00 -13.04
CA ASP A 42 -8.64 2.56 -13.78
C ASP A 42 -7.69 1.42 -14.22
N ASP A 43 -7.76 1.09 -15.51
CA ASP A 43 -6.98 0.01 -16.12
C ASP A 43 -5.46 0.29 -16.10
N ASP A 44 -5.06 1.56 -16.18
CA ASP A 44 -3.64 1.94 -16.15
C ASP A 44 -3.06 1.74 -14.75
N ALA A 45 -3.78 2.22 -13.74
CA ALA A 45 -3.41 2.00 -12.35
C ALA A 45 -3.36 0.52 -12.00
N LYS A 46 -4.36 -0.27 -12.43
CA LYS A 46 -4.35 -1.72 -12.26
C LYS A 46 -3.11 -2.35 -12.90
N THR A 47 -2.80 -1.97 -14.13
CA THR A 47 -1.63 -2.46 -14.86
C THR A 47 -0.33 -2.17 -14.12
N HIS A 48 -0.17 -0.95 -13.58
CA HIS A 48 1.04 -0.55 -12.84
C HIS A 48 1.14 -1.24 -11.48
N VAL A 49 0.04 -1.39 -10.76
CA VAL A 49 -0.01 -2.15 -9.50
C VAL A 49 0.34 -3.62 -9.74
N ASP A 50 -0.24 -4.26 -10.76
CA ASP A 50 0.03 -5.67 -11.07
C ASP A 50 1.49 -5.90 -11.46
N LYS A 51 2.10 -4.97 -12.22
CA LYS A 51 3.53 -5.00 -12.52
C LYS A 51 4.37 -5.03 -11.25
N ILE A 52 4.09 -4.17 -10.27
CA ILE A 52 4.84 -4.13 -9.00
C ILE A 52 4.59 -5.38 -8.17
N LYS A 53 3.33 -5.81 -8.07
CA LYS A 53 2.95 -7.03 -7.33
C LYS A 53 3.71 -8.25 -7.82
N ALA A 54 3.94 -8.37 -9.12
CA ALA A 54 4.63 -9.51 -9.73
C ALA A 54 6.16 -9.52 -9.53
N ILE A 55 6.77 -8.41 -9.07
CA ILE A 55 8.22 -8.35 -8.84
C ILE A 55 8.57 -9.22 -7.63
N LYS A 56 9.58 -10.09 -7.78
CA LYS A 56 10.14 -10.86 -6.65
C LYS A 56 10.86 -9.94 -5.67
N MET A 57 10.66 -10.15 -4.38
CA MET A 57 11.47 -9.44 -3.39
C MET A 57 12.93 -9.91 -3.48
N PRO A 58 13.91 -8.99 -3.34
CA PRO A 58 15.33 -9.33 -3.43
C PRO A 58 15.72 -10.54 -2.59
N ASP A 59 16.49 -11.45 -3.19
CA ASP A 59 17.02 -12.67 -2.55
C ASP A 59 15.92 -13.65 -2.04
N THR A 60 14.71 -13.58 -2.60
CA THR A 60 13.60 -14.50 -2.27
C THR A 60 12.85 -14.98 -3.52
N ASP A 61 12.05 -16.04 -3.40
CA ASP A 61 11.14 -16.50 -4.44
C ASP A 61 9.72 -15.92 -4.34
N VAL A 62 9.46 -15.10 -3.32
CA VAL A 62 8.14 -14.52 -3.05
C VAL A 62 7.99 -13.17 -3.76
N THR A 63 6.83 -12.94 -4.36
CA THR A 63 6.50 -11.67 -5.01
C THR A 63 6.13 -10.60 -3.99
N PHE A 64 6.29 -9.31 -4.33
CA PHE A 64 5.85 -8.22 -3.47
C PHE A 64 4.35 -8.32 -3.15
N GLY A 65 3.53 -8.71 -4.13
CA GLY A 65 2.10 -8.93 -3.94
C GLY A 65 1.83 -9.98 -2.87
N ASP A 66 2.31 -11.21 -3.09
CA ASP A 66 2.03 -12.34 -2.20
C ASP A 66 2.58 -12.11 -0.79
N GLY A 67 3.82 -11.63 -0.71
CA GLY A 67 4.50 -11.43 0.56
C GLY A 67 3.83 -10.35 1.42
N LEU A 68 3.56 -9.17 0.83
CA LEU A 68 3.01 -8.04 1.57
C LEU A 68 1.53 -8.24 1.93
N GLU A 69 0.74 -8.82 1.03
CA GLU A 69 -0.69 -9.08 1.27
C GLU A 69 -0.92 -10.14 2.33
N LYS A 70 -0.05 -11.16 2.42
CA LYS A 70 -0.15 -12.18 3.47
C LYS A 70 0.42 -11.73 4.82
N ALA A 71 1.47 -10.90 4.82
CA ALA A 71 2.10 -10.44 6.05
C ALA A 71 1.29 -9.37 6.83
N CYS A 72 0.31 -8.75 6.18
CA CYS A 72 -0.49 -7.66 6.77
C CYS A 72 -1.95 -8.07 6.96
N LYS A 73 -2.61 -7.53 7.99
CA LYS A 73 -4.04 -7.84 8.26
C LYS A 73 -5.00 -7.19 7.26
N SER A 74 -4.66 -6.00 6.79
CA SER A 74 -5.41 -5.25 5.77
C SER A 74 -4.41 -4.54 4.89
N THR A 75 -4.70 -4.48 3.59
CA THR A 75 -3.75 -4.01 2.58
C THR A 75 -4.42 -3.15 1.53
N ALA A 76 -3.67 -2.18 1.02
CA ALA A 76 -4.08 -1.33 -0.09
C ALA A 76 -2.89 -1.08 -1.00
N TRP A 77 -3.18 -0.98 -2.29
CA TRP A 77 -2.24 -0.55 -3.31
C TRP A 77 -2.79 0.69 -3.97
N TYR A 78 -1.95 1.70 -4.13
CA TYR A 78 -2.34 2.96 -4.73
C TYR A 78 -1.31 3.39 -5.76
N TYR A 79 -1.78 3.78 -6.94
CA TYR A 79 -0.96 4.26 -8.03
C TYR A 79 -1.10 5.78 -8.17
N GLU A 80 0.03 6.44 -8.36
CA GLU A 80 0.13 7.86 -8.64
C GLU A 80 1.00 8.05 -9.87
N GLU A 81 0.43 8.62 -10.92
CA GLU A 81 1.19 9.04 -12.10
C GLU A 81 2.10 10.23 -11.73
N GLY A 82 3.35 10.19 -12.19
CA GLY A 82 4.33 11.24 -11.99
C GLY A 82 4.49 12.14 -13.22
N ALA A 83 5.65 12.80 -13.32
CA ALA A 83 6.07 13.46 -14.56
C ALA A 83 6.36 12.42 -15.66
N THR A 84 6.60 12.86 -16.89
CA THR A 84 6.81 12.00 -18.07
C THR A 84 7.67 10.76 -17.80
N ASP A 85 7.07 9.58 -17.99
CA ASP A 85 7.66 8.25 -17.77
C ASP A 85 8.08 7.93 -16.32
N THR A 86 7.53 8.65 -15.35
CA THR A 86 7.70 8.35 -13.92
C THR A 86 6.35 8.07 -13.29
N TRP A 87 6.33 7.13 -12.37
CA TRP A 87 5.12 6.78 -11.64
C TRP A 87 5.47 6.15 -10.30
N VAL A 88 4.52 6.18 -9.39
CA VAL A 88 4.66 5.69 -8.04
C VAL A 88 3.56 4.68 -7.77
N VAL A 89 3.94 3.54 -7.20
CA VAL A 89 2.98 2.64 -6.55
C VAL A 89 3.32 2.61 -5.08
N THR A 90 2.33 2.81 -4.23
CA THR A 90 2.47 2.73 -2.78
C THR A 90 1.63 1.59 -2.23
N PHE A 91 2.28 0.69 -1.50
CA PHE A 91 1.63 -0.30 -0.66
C PHE A 91 1.39 0.27 0.74
N TYR A 92 0.20 0.06 1.27
CA TYR A 92 -0.17 0.34 2.66
C TYR A 92 -0.64 -0.97 3.31
N GLY A 93 0.00 -1.35 4.42
CA GLY A 93 -0.35 -2.54 5.18
C GLY A 93 -0.56 -2.23 6.66
N SER A 94 -1.54 -2.90 7.29
CA SER A 94 -1.78 -2.79 8.73
C SER A 94 -1.24 -3.99 9.50
N LYS A 95 -0.78 -3.73 10.74
CA LYS A 95 -0.44 -4.76 11.73
C LYS A 95 0.63 -5.76 11.27
N ILE A 96 1.68 -5.27 10.62
CA ILE A 96 2.82 -6.13 10.30
C ILE A 96 3.59 -6.51 11.58
N ASN A 97 4.10 -7.73 11.59
CA ASN A 97 4.96 -8.24 12.66
C ASN A 97 6.30 -8.66 12.04
N ILE A 98 7.38 -7.99 12.43
CA ILE A 98 8.74 -8.28 11.93
C ILE A 98 9.69 -8.26 13.11
N ASN A 99 10.46 -9.33 13.26
CA ASN A 99 11.53 -9.42 14.24
C ASN A 99 12.87 -9.58 13.50
N LEU A 100 13.77 -8.61 13.66
CA LEU A 100 15.08 -8.56 13.00
C LEU A 100 16.25 -8.93 13.92
N THR A 101 16.01 -9.35 15.17
CA THR A 101 17.09 -9.65 16.13
C THR A 101 18.00 -10.77 15.67
N GLY A 102 17.46 -11.76 14.95
CA GLY A 102 18.24 -12.83 14.33
C GLY A 102 19.03 -12.41 13.09
N ASP A 103 18.85 -11.19 12.60
CA ASP A 103 19.52 -10.64 11.41
C ASP A 103 20.54 -9.55 11.79
N GLY A 104 20.87 -9.40 13.08
CA GLY A 104 21.87 -8.43 13.56
C GLY A 104 21.31 -7.03 13.87
N TYR A 105 19.99 -6.87 13.93
CA TYR A 105 19.34 -5.60 14.27
C TYR A 105 18.44 -5.73 15.50
N ASP A 106 18.46 -4.76 16.42
CA ASP A 106 17.64 -4.81 17.64
C ASP A 106 16.15 -4.46 17.41
N ASN A 107 15.74 -4.24 16.16
CA ASN A 107 14.38 -3.82 15.82
C ASN A 107 13.38 -4.99 15.89
N VAL A 108 12.30 -4.77 16.65
CA VAL A 108 11.10 -5.60 16.66
C VAL A 108 9.89 -4.71 16.40
N TYR A 109 9.20 -4.97 15.30
CA TYR A 109 7.95 -4.30 14.94
C TYR A 109 6.79 -5.25 15.25
N THR A 110 5.91 -4.83 16.15
CA THR A 110 4.72 -5.59 16.54
C THR A 110 3.47 -4.79 16.24
N GLU A 111 2.56 -5.39 15.47
CA GLU A 111 1.33 -4.79 14.97
C GLU A 111 1.49 -3.37 14.38
N LYS A 112 2.62 -3.09 13.73
CA LYS A 112 2.87 -1.75 13.18
C LYS A 112 2.24 -1.58 11.79
N PRO A 113 1.83 -0.36 11.40
CA PRO A 113 1.55 -0.10 10.00
C PRO A 113 2.85 -0.15 9.20
N ILE A 114 2.76 -0.53 7.93
CA ILE A 114 3.85 -0.48 6.96
C ILE A 114 3.39 0.29 5.72
N LYS A 115 4.27 1.13 5.20
CA LYS A 115 4.12 1.83 3.92
C LYS A 115 5.36 1.54 3.09
N ILE A 116 5.17 1.00 1.88
CA ILE A 116 6.27 0.78 0.94
C ILE A 116 5.97 1.55 -0.34
N THR A 117 6.86 2.46 -0.70
CA THR A 117 6.74 3.29 -1.90
C THR A 117 7.73 2.79 -2.95
N PHE A 118 7.20 2.44 -4.12
CA PHE A 118 7.94 2.04 -5.31
C PHE A 118 7.90 3.21 -6.30
N SER A 119 8.99 3.95 -6.39
CA SER A 119 9.13 5.07 -7.32
C SER A 119 9.86 4.61 -8.57
N VAL A 120 9.13 4.50 -9.68
CA VAL A 120 9.70 4.12 -10.97
C VAL A 120 10.12 5.37 -11.71
N ARG A 121 11.41 5.44 -12.02
CA ARG A 121 12.04 6.53 -12.75
C ARG A 121 11.97 6.30 -14.26
N LYS A 122 12.25 7.36 -15.02
CA LYS A 122 12.26 7.35 -16.49
C LYS A 122 13.25 6.36 -17.10
N ASP A 123 14.36 6.10 -16.42
CA ASP A 123 15.35 5.08 -16.80
C ASP A 123 14.93 3.65 -16.41
N LYS A 124 13.69 3.48 -15.93
CA LYS A 124 13.09 2.24 -15.41
C LYS A 124 13.74 1.70 -14.14
N ASN A 125 14.62 2.48 -13.49
CA ASN A 125 15.06 2.14 -12.14
C ASN A 125 13.91 2.34 -11.15
N VAL A 126 13.87 1.46 -10.14
CA VAL A 126 12.85 1.50 -9.09
C VAL A 126 13.55 1.82 -7.77
N ASP A 127 13.20 2.95 -7.17
CA ASP A 127 13.56 3.21 -5.78
C ASP A 127 12.47 2.64 -4.88
N ILE A 128 12.90 1.96 -3.82
CA ILE A 128 12.00 1.41 -2.81
C ILE A 128 12.28 2.08 -1.48
N THR A 129 11.26 2.73 -0.92
CA THR A 129 11.30 3.29 0.44
C THR A 129 10.37 2.48 1.33
N ILE A 130 10.89 1.99 2.46
CA ILE A 130 10.11 1.26 3.46
C ILE A 130 9.93 2.17 4.67
N ASN A 131 8.69 2.31 5.15
CA ASN A 131 8.36 2.92 6.43
C ASN A 131 7.57 1.92 7.28
N ILE A 132 8.04 1.65 8.51
CA ILE A 132 7.33 0.79 9.46
C ILE A 132 7.08 1.57 10.75
N GLY A 133 5.81 1.75 11.12
CA GLY A 133 5.44 2.43 12.35
C GLY A 133 5.94 3.88 12.47
N GLY A 134 6.25 4.54 11.35
CA GLY A 134 6.82 5.89 11.29
C GLY A 134 8.33 5.92 11.04
N GLU A 135 9.04 4.81 11.21
CA GLU A 135 10.49 4.71 10.96
C GLU A 135 10.74 4.49 9.46
N VAL A 136 11.45 5.42 8.82
CA VAL A 136 11.93 5.25 7.43
C VAL A 136 13.21 4.42 7.45
N ILE A 137 13.20 3.30 6.73
CA ILE A 137 14.33 2.39 6.64
C ILE A 137 15.16 2.74 5.42
N THR A 138 16.38 3.25 5.64
CA THR A 138 17.30 3.66 4.57
C THR A 138 18.48 2.68 4.39
N ASP A 139 18.72 1.82 5.38
CA ASP A 139 19.76 0.80 5.35
C ASP A 139 19.34 -0.34 4.40
N LYS A 140 20.18 -0.60 3.38
CA LYS A 140 19.88 -1.59 2.33
C LYS A 140 19.87 -3.02 2.84
N ASP A 141 20.77 -3.35 3.78
CA ASP A 141 20.85 -4.69 4.34
C ASP A 141 19.68 -4.94 5.30
N LYS A 142 19.25 -3.90 6.03
CA LYS A 142 18.03 -3.94 6.84
C LYS A 142 16.79 -4.11 5.97
N CYS A 143 16.71 -3.44 4.83
CA CYS A 143 15.63 -3.64 3.85
C CYS A 143 15.60 -5.09 3.34
N LYS A 144 16.76 -5.69 3.02
CA LYS A 144 16.85 -7.11 2.62
C LYS A 144 16.39 -8.05 3.73
N ALA A 145 16.80 -7.82 4.98
CA ALA A 145 16.36 -8.60 6.12
C ALA A 145 14.84 -8.51 6.30
N ILE A 146 14.25 -7.32 6.13
CA ILE A 146 12.80 -7.10 6.14
C ILE A 146 12.12 -7.94 5.04
N TYR A 147 12.60 -7.91 3.80
CA TYR A 147 12.05 -8.73 2.72
C TYR A 147 12.10 -10.22 3.04
N GLY A 148 13.24 -10.70 3.56
CA GLY A 148 13.40 -12.08 3.98
C GLY A 148 12.42 -12.49 5.10
N ARG A 149 12.13 -11.59 6.05
CA ARG A 149 11.12 -11.85 7.10
C ARG A 149 9.71 -11.88 6.56
N ILE A 150 9.36 -10.97 5.66
CA ILE A 150 8.05 -10.92 5.00
C ILE A 150 7.83 -12.19 4.18
N ALA A 151 8.81 -12.59 3.37
CA ALA A 151 8.74 -13.79 2.53
C ALA A 151 8.58 -15.10 3.33
N ARG A 152 9.08 -15.16 4.58
CA ARG A 152 8.89 -16.32 5.47
C ARG A 152 7.53 -16.34 6.18
N ALA A 153 6.87 -15.19 6.29
CA ALA A 153 5.53 -15.09 6.85
C ALA A 153 4.45 -15.41 5.80
N SER A 154 4.82 -15.40 4.52
CA SER A 154 3.95 -15.67 3.38
C SER A 154 3.82 -17.12 2.95
#